data_AF-A0A5U4EZZ7-F1
#
_entry.id   AF-A0A5U4EZZ7-F1
#
_cell.length_a   1.000
_cell.length_b   1.000
_cell.length_c   1.000
_cell.angle_alpha   90.00
_cell.angle_beta   90.00
_cell.angle_gamma   90.00
#
_symmetry.space_group_name_H-M   'P 1'
#
loop_
_entity.id
_entity.type
_entity.pdbx_description
1 polymer ?
#
loop_
_entity_poly.entity_id
_entity_poly.type
_entity_poly.pdbx_seq_one_letter_code
_entity_poly.pdbx_strand_id
1 'polypeptide(L)'
;TVIEANALMATALASQIKLTGDLIRTYDERIESLFDTLPDAELFKSLPGMGPCMGPRMLAALGDNRDRFNNAEEIQNYAGIA
;
A
#
# COMPACT_ATOMS: atom_id res chain seq x y z
N THR A 1 -22.21 -4.21 34.86
CA THR A 1 -22.40 -2.73 34.82
C THR A 1 -21.91 -2.18 33.48
N VAL A 2 -22.21 -0.92 33.12
CA VAL A 2 -21.72 -0.30 31.86
C VAL A 2 -20.18 -0.33 31.76
N ILE A 3 -19.50 -0.26 32.91
CA ILE A 3 -18.03 -0.30 32.99
C ILE A 3 -17.47 -1.65 32.50
N GLU A 4 -18.05 -2.77 32.94
CA GLU A 4 -17.60 -4.11 32.55
C GLU A 4 -17.82 -4.38 31.06
N ALA A 5 -18.96 -3.94 30.52
CA ALA A 5 -19.28 -4.08 29.09
C ALA A 5 -18.30 -3.28 28.22
N ASN A 6 -17.98 -2.04 28.61
CA ASN A 6 -17.01 -1.22 27.89
C ASN A 6 -15.58 -1.77 27.99
N ALA A 7 -15.21 -2.34 29.15
CA ALA A 7 -13.91 -3.00 29.31
C ALA A 7 -13.77 -4.21 28.36
N LEU A 8 -14.79 -5.06 28.28
CA LEU A 8 -14.81 -6.17 27.32
C LEU A 8 -14.69 -5.68 25.88
N MET A 9 -15.46 -4.65 25.51
CA MET A 9 -15.40 -4.07 24.16
C MET A 9 -14.00 -3.53 23.82
N ALA A 10 -13.36 -2.82 24.75
CA ALA A 10 -12.01 -2.29 24.55
C ALA A 10 -11.00 -3.43 24.31
N THR A 11 -11.09 -4.53 25.08
CA THR A 11 -10.20 -5.69 24.87
C THR A 11 -10.44 -6.42 23.55
N ALA A 12 -11.70 -6.50 23.11
CA ALA A 12 -12.04 -7.09 21.81
C ALA A 12 -11.46 -6.26 20.66
N LEU A 13 -11.63 -4.93 20.70
CA LEU A 13 -11.07 -4.02 19.70
C LEU A 13 -9.54 -4.06 19.69
N ALA A 14 -8.90 -4.06 20.86
CA ALA A 14 -7.45 -4.18 20.94
C ALA A 14 -6.93 -5.49 20.32
N SER A 15 -7.68 -6.59 20.48
CA SER A 15 -7.35 -7.88 19.87
C SER A 15 -7.49 -7.83 18.33
N GLN A 16 -8.53 -7.17 17.82
CA GLN A 16 -8.71 -6.97 16.38
C GLN A 16 -7.60 -6.09 15.78
N ILE A 17 -7.21 -5.02 16.45
CA ILE A 17 -6.11 -4.14 15.99
C ILE A 17 -4.81 -4.93 15.84
N LYS A 18 -4.49 -5.80 16.81
CA LYS A 18 -3.30 -6.66 16.75
C LYS A 18 -3.35 -7.60 15.55
N LEU A 19 -4.46 -8.33 15.39
CA LEU A 19 -4.64 -9.25 14.27
C LEU A 19 -4.53 -8.53 12.93
N THR A 20 -5.18 -7.38 12.78
CA THR A 20 -5.08 -6.56 11.55
C THR A 20 -3.64 -6.15 11.27
N GLY A 21 -2.86 -5.79 12.29
CA GLY A 21 -1.43 -5.48 12.13
C GLY A 21 -0.61 -6.68 11.62
N ASP A 22 -0.89 -7.88 12.11
CA ASP A 22 -0.22 -9.10 11.65
C ASP A 22 -0.61 -9.46 10.20
N LEU A 23 -1.88 -9.25 9.85
CA LEU A 23 -2.36 -9.43 8.47
C LEU A 23 -1.72 -8.42 7.53
N ILE A 24 -1.61 -7.14 7.90
CA ILE A 24 -0.93 -6.11 7.08
C ILE A 24 0.50 -6.56 6.76
N ARG A 25 1.26 -7.03 7.75
CA ARG A 25 2.63 -7.52 7.54
C ARG A 25 2.68 -8.70 6.58
N THR A 26 1.76 -9.64 6.71
CA THR A 26 1.65 -10.79 5.81
C THR A 26 1.38 -10.33 4.37
N TYR A 27 0.55 -9.31 4.18
CA TYR A 27 0.31 -8.72 2.86
C TYR A 27 1.51 -7.96 2.33
N ASP A 28 2.22 -7.20 3.17
CA ASP A 28 3.43 -6.46 2.78
C ASP A 28 4.49 -7.42 2.22
N GLU A 29 4.76 -8.53 2.91
CA GLU A 29 5.70 -9.57 2.45
C GLU A 29 5.25 -10.18 1.10
N ARG A 30 3.96 -10.45 0.95
CA ARG A 30 3.42 -11.03 -0.28
C ARG A 30 3.48 -10.04 -1.45
N ILE A 31 3.20 -8.76 -1.19
CA ILE A 31 3.26 -7.69 -2.17
C ILE A 31 4.70 -7.50 -2.63
N GLU A 32 5.67 -7.45 -1.71
CA GLU A 32 7.09 -7.31 -2.04
C GLU A 32 7.56 -8.48 -2.93
N SER A 33 7.26 -9.72 -2.52
CA SER A 33 7.60 -10.91 -3.28
C SER A 33 7.00 -10.92 -4.70
N LEU A 34 5.76 -10.44 -4.86
CA LEU A 34 5.12 -10.36 -6.18
C LEU A 34 5.68 -9.20 -7.01
N PHE A 35 5.87 -8.05 -6.39
CA PHE A 35 6.39 -6.85 -7.03
C PHE A 35 7.76 -7.13 -7.64
N ASP A 36 8.64 -7.84 -6.94
CA ASP A 36 9.97 -8.23 -7.42
C ASP A 36 9.96 -9.09 -8.69
N THR A 37 8.82 -9.71 -9.03
CA THR A 37 8.66 -10.49 -10.27
C THR A 37 8.26 -9.63 -11.46
N LEU A 38 7.87 -8.37 -11.25
CA LEU A 38 7.35 -7.50 -12.31
C LEU A 38 8.48 -6.82 -13.09
N PRO A 39 8.31 -6.61 -14.41
CA PRO A 39 9.35 -6.01 -15.26
C PRO A 39 9.84 -4.63 -14.79
N ASP A 40 8.97 -3.85 -14.15
CA ASP A 40 9.28 -2.48 -13.72
C ASP A 40 9.75 -2.37 -12.28
N ALA A 41 9.85 -3.49 -11.56
CA ALA A 41 10.17 -3.46 -10.14
C ALA A 41 11.45 -2.66 -9.87
N GLU A 42 12.51 -2.96 -10.64
CA GLU A 42 13.81 -2.30 -10.53
C GLU A 42 13.76 -0.82 -10.94
N LEU A 43 12.92 -0.45 -11.92
CA LEU A 43 12.71 0.95 -12.27
C LEU A 43 12.16 1.72 -11.07
N PHE A 44 11.09 1.24 -10.45
CA PHE A 44 10.48 1.92 -9.30
C PHE A 44 11.37 1.88 -8.06
N LYS A 45 12.09 0.78 -7.79
CA LYS A 45 13.06 0.70 -6.67
C LYS A 45 14.23 1.67 -6.83
N SER A 46 14.62 2.00 -8.07
CA SER A 46 15.71 2.94 -8.33
C SER A 46 15.35 4.40 -7.99
N LEU A 47 14.04 4.71 -7.84
CA LEU A 47 13.58 6.07 -7.60
C LEU A 47 13.85 6.51 -6.15
N PRO A 48 14.36 7.73 -5.94
CA PRO A 48 14.60 8.25 -4.60
C PRO A 48 13.28 8.40 -3.83
N GLY A 49 13.28 7.97 -2.56
CA GLY A 49 12.10 8.00 -1.70
C GLY A 49 11.09 6.87 -1.96
N MET A 50 11.35 5.99 -2.92
CA MET A 50 10.49 4.87 -3.29
C MET A 50 10.83 3.63 -2.47
N GLY A 51 10.47 3.69 -1.18
CA GLY A 51 10.64 2.58 -0.25
C GLY A 51 9.79 1.34 -0.62
N PRO A 52 9.91 0.24 0.15
CA PRO A 52 9.31 -1.06 -0.18
C PRO A 52 7.79 -1.01 -0.35
N CYS A 53 7.13 -0.02 0.26
CA CYS A 53 5.68 0.15 0.15
C CYS A 53 5.26 1.03 -1.04
N MET A 54 6.07 2.04 -1.40
CA MET A 54 5.67 3.04 -2.40
C MET A 54 5.90 2.54 -3.84
N GLY A 55 6.95 1.76 -4.09
CA GLY A 55 7.21 1.18 -5.42
C GLY A 55 6.03 0.35 -5.96
N PRO A 56 5.56 -0.67 -5.23
CA PRO A 56 4.39 -1.46 -5.63
C PRO A 56 3.12 -0.62 -5.80
N ARG A 57 2.90 0.37 -4.92
CA ARG A 57 1.73 1.27 -5.00
C ARG A 57 1.74 2.14 -6.25
N MET A 58 2.90 2.67 -6.64
CA MET A 58 3.03 3.50 -7.84
C MET A 58 2.81 2.68 -9.10
N LEU A 59 3.39 1.47 -9.16
CA LEU A 59 3.15 0.55 -10.26
C LEU A 59 1.65 0.20 -10.39
N ALA A 60 0.99 -0.11 -9.28
CA ALA A 60 -0.44 -0.40 -9.27
C ALA A 60 -1.30 0.83 -9.65
N ALA A 61 -0.92 2.04 -9.23
CA ALA A 61 -1.63 3.27 -9.54
C ALA A 61 -1.55 3.65 -11.02
N LEU A 62 -0.38 3.47 -11.65
CA LEU A 62 -0.17 3.72 -13.06
C LEU A 62 -0.82 2.63 -13.92
N GLY A 63 -0.75 1.38 -13.46
CA GLY A 63 -1.28 0.21 -14.15
C GLY A 63 -0.29 -0.37 -15.16
N ASP A 64 -0.75 -1.37 -15.90
CA ASP A 64 0.01 -2.11 -16.92
C ASP A 64 -0.09 -1.47 -18.32
N ASN A 65 -1.09 -0.63 -18.57
CA ASN A 65 -1.24 0.12 -19.83
C ASN A 65 -0.30 1.34 -19.88
N ARG A 66 0.75 1.26 -20.70
CA ARG A 66 1.73 2.35 -20.89
C ARG A 66 1.19 3.55 -21.63
N ASP A 67 0.19 3.36 -22.48
CA ASP A 67 -0.40 4.42 -23.28
C ASP A 67 -1.49 5.19 -22.50
N ARG A 68 -1.68 4.88 -21.20
CA ARG A 68 -2.64 5.56 -20.34
C ARG A 68 -2.31 7.04 -20.14
N PHE A 69 -1.03 7.38 -20.10
CA PHE A 69 -0.56 8.74 -19.88
C PHE A 69 0.51 9.10 -20.91
N ASN A 70 0.32 10.21 -21.63
CA ASN A 70 1.25 10.67 -22.66
C ASN A 70 2.45 11.41 -22.07
N ASN A 71 2.29 12.01 -20.90
CA ASN A 71 3.32 12.81 -20.24
C ASN A 71 3.12 12.84 -18.71
N ALA A 72 4.11 13.39 -18.00
CA ALA A 72 4.09 13.49 -16.55
C ALA A 72 3.07 14.50 -16.01
N GLU A 73 2.62 15.47 -16.82
CA GLU A 73 1.60 16.45 -16.42
C GLU A 73 0.23 15.78 -16.27
N GLU A 74 -0.12 14.86 -17.18
CA GLU A 74 -1.34 14.06 -17.07
C GLU A 74 -1.36 13.20 -15.80
N ILE A 75 -0.19 12.66 -15.39
CA ILE A 75 -0.06 11.90 -14.13
C ILE A 75 -0.27 12.83 -12.92
N GLN A 76 0.30 14.03 -12.92
CA GLN A 76 0.15 15.00 -11.83
C GLN A 76 -1.30 15.50 -11.71
N ASN A 77 -1.96 15.78 -12.83
CA ASN A 77 -3.38 16.11 -12.89
C ASN A 77 -4.24 14.98 -12.32
N TYR A 78 -3.98 13.73 -12.72
CA TYR A 78 -4.70 12.57 -12.21
C TYR A 78 -4.50 12.36 -10.71
N ALA A 79 -3.29 12.61 -10.21
CA ALA A 79 -2.97 12.53 -8.79
C ALA A 79 -3.50 13.73 -7.96
N GLY A 80 -4.08 14.75 -8.60
CA GLY A 80 -4.60 15.95 -7.94
C GLY A 80 -3.50 16.88 -7.39
N ILE A 81 -2.32 16.88 -8.02
CA ILE A 81 -1.15 17.67 -7.61
C ILE A 81 -0.99 18.96 -8.44
N ALA A 82 -1.43 18.93 -9.70
CA ALA A 82 -1.26 20.02 -10.67
C ALA A 82 -2.20 21.21 -10.46
#